data_AF-A0A3C1T2U8-F1
#
_entry.id   AF-A0A3C1T2U8-F1
#
_cell.length_a   1.000
_cell.length_b   1.000
_cell.length_c   1.000
_cell.angle_alpha   90.00
_cell.angle_beta   90.00
_cell.angle_gamma   90.00
#
_symmetry.space_group_name_H-M   'P 1'
#
loop_
_entity.id
_entity.type
_entity.pdbx_description
1 polymer ?
#
loop_
_entity_poly.entity_id
_entity_poly.type
_entity_poly.pdbx_seq_one_letter_code
_entity_poly.pdbx_strand_id
1 'polypeptide(L)'
;MDFSEKLSNLKQQHLYRSRKVVDSAQDTKIIIDGKSLINFCSNDYLSLANHVQVKEAFKQGVDEYGAGSGASHLVSGHSRAHHELED
;
A
#
# COMPACT_ATOMS: atom_id res chain seq x y z
N MET A 1 -7.01 25.85 -16.39
CA MET A 1 -7.49 26.31 -15.07
C MET A 1 -6.28 26.56 -14.19
N ASP A 2 -6.18 27.74 -13.59
CA ASP A 2 -5.14 28.05 -12.60
C ASP A 2 -5.67 27.72 -11.19
N PHE A 3 -4.93 26.88 -10.47
CA PHE A 3 -5.27 26.46 -9.10
C PHE A 3 -4.40 27.14 -8.03
N SER A 4 -3.47 28.01 -8.45
CA SER A 4 -2.43 28.59 -7.58
C SER A 4 -3.03 29.37 -6.41
N GLU A 5 -4.08 30.15 -6.65
CA GLU A 5 -4.78 30.93 -5.62
C GLU A 5 -5.45 30.01 -4.57
N LYS A 6 -6.15 28.96 -5.02
CA LYS A 6 -6.78 27.97 -4.11
C LYS A 6 -5.73 27.24 -3.27
N LEU A 7 -4.60 26.86 -3.88
CA LEU A 7 -3.51 26.21 -3.15
C LEU A 7 -2.85 27.15 -2.14
N SER A 8 -2.68 28.43 -2.49
CA SER A 8 -2.17 29.45 -1.57
C SER A 8 -3.11 29.63 -0.37
N ASN A 9 -4.42 29.72 -0.61
CA ASN A 9 -5.42 29.83 0.46
C ASN A 9 -5.38 28.61 1.41
N LEU A 10 -5.25 27.39 0.89
CA LEU A 10 -5.09 26.19 1.73
C LEU A 10 -3.81 26.23 2.57
N LYS A 11 -2.71 26.75 2.02
CA LYS A 11 -1.43 26.89 2.76
C LYS A 11 -1.56 27.93 3.88
N GLN A 12 -2.16 29.08 3.59
CA GLN A 12 -2.41 30.14 4.58
C GLN A 12 -3.35 29.68 5.71
N GLN A 13 -4.30 28.79 5.40
CA GLN A 13 -5.21 28.21 6.38
C GLN A 13 -4.63 26.97 7.11
N HIS A 14 -3.37 26.59 6.85
CA HIS A 14 -2.76 25.37 7.38
C HIS A 14 -3.51 24.06 7.03
N LEU A 15 -4.31 24.08 5.96
CA LEU A 15 -5.07 22.93 5.46
C LEU A 15 -4.33 22.17 4.35
N TYR A 16 -3.22 22.72 3.86
CA TYR A 16 -2.41 22.08 2.84
C TYR A 16 -1.67 20.86 3.40
N ARG A 17 -2.04 19.68 2.93
CA ARG A 17 -1.41 18.42 3.33
C ARG A 17 -0.24 18.11 2.42
N SER A 18 0.82 17.59 3.01
CA SER A 18 1.95 17.00 2.30
C SER A 18 2.15 15.56 2.77
N ARG A 19 2.64 14.71 1.88
CA ARG A 19 2.93 13.31 2.19
C ARG A 19 4.28 13.22 2.89
N LYS A 20 4.38 12.29 3.83
CA LYS A 20 5.66 11.83 4.36
C LYS A 20 6.11 10.59 3.59
N VAL A 21 7.41 10.44 3.44
CA VAL A 21 8.02 9.25 2.83
C VAL A 21 8.41 8.31 3.96
N VAL A 22 8.05 7.03 3.81
CA VAL A 22 8.40 5.97 4.76
C VAL A 22 9.49 5.12 4.13
N ASP A 23 10.62 4.97 4.82
CA ASP A 23 11.84 4.33 4.31
C ASP A 23 12.03 2.89 4.82
N SER A 24 11.04 2.34 5.52
CA SER A 24 11.06 0.99 6.08
C SER A 24 9.84 0.17 5.65
N ALA A 25 9.89 -1.14 5.85
CA ALA A 25 8.68 -1.97 5.82
C ALA A 25 7.70 -1.55 6.93
N GLN A 26 6.44 -1.95 6.78
CA GLN A 26 5.39 -1.68 7.76
C GLN A 26 5.63 -2.48 9.04
N ASP A 27 5.61 -1.80 10.19
CA ASP A 27 5.79 -2.40 11.52
C ASP A 27 5.32 -1.40 12.60
N THR A 28 5.35 -1.82 13.86
CA THR A 28 5.17 -0.98 15.06
C THR A 28 6.18 0.18 15.10
N LYS A 29 7.36 0.00 14.50
CA LYS A 29 8.35 1.07 14.31
C LYS A 29 8.65 1.26 12.82
N ILE A 30 8.55 2.50 12.35
CA ILE A 30 8.86 2.86 10.96
C ILE A 30 9.94 3.94 10.89
N ILE A 31 10.53 4.09 9.71
CA ILE A 31 11.52 5.14 9.43
C ILE A 31 10.86 6.23 8.57
N ILE A 32 10.86 7.47 9.04
CA ILE A 32 10.41 8.65 8.28
C ILE A 32 11.46 9.74 8.41
N ASP A 33 11.88 10.33 7.28
CA ASP A 33 12.90 11.39 7.25
C ASP A 33 14.18 10.97 8.01
N GLY A 34 14.58 9.68 7.88
CA GLY A 34 15.73 9.07 8.56
C GLY A 34 15.56 8.80 10.07
N LYS A 35 14.38 9.03 10.65
CA LYS A 35 14.13 8.83 12.09
C LYS A 35 13.26 7.61 12.34
N SER A 36 13.66 6.81 13.34
CA SER A 36 12.82 5.71 13.84
C SER A 36 11.72 6.24 14.75
N LEU A 37 10.46 5.95 14.40
CA LEU A 37 9.25 6.42 15.07
C LEU A 37 8.33 5.24 15.40
N ILE A 38 7.54 5.34 16.48
CA ILE A 38 6.48 4.37 16.77
C ILE A 38 5.23 4.72 15.93
N ASN A 39 4.70 3.74 15.21
CA ASN A 39 3.65 3.91 14.21
C ASN A 39 2.25 3.76 14.80
N PHE A 40 1.70 4.86 15.34
CA PHE A 40 0.32 4.92 15.82
C PHE A 40 -0.70 5.36 14.75
N CYS A 41 -0.27 5.58 13.51
CA CYS A 41 -1.14 6.05 12.43
C CYS A 41 -1.44 5.00 11.35
N SER A 42 -1.00 3.75 11.54
CA SER A 42 -1.28 2.67 10.59
C SER A 42 -2.63 1.99 10.84
N ASN A 43 -3.13 1.32 9.81
CA ASN A 43 -4.30 0.45 9.88
C ASN A 43 -3.91 -1.04 9.98
N ASP A 44 -2.62 -1.35 10.21
CA ASP A 44 -2.13 -2.73 10.30
C ASP A 44 -2.34 -3.30 11.70
N TYR A 45 -3.60 -3.51 12.06
CA TYR A 45 -3.99 -3.91 13.42
C TYR A 45 -3.47 -5.29 13.85
N LEU A 46 -3.26 -6.18 12.88
CA LEU A 46 -2.83 -7.56 13.11
C LEU A 46 -1.35 -7.80 12.74
N SER A 47 -0.61 -6.75 12.38
CA SER A 47 0.79 -6.84 11.94
C SER A 47 1.00 -7.78 10.75
N LEU A 48 0.03 -7.84 9.82
CA LEU A 48 0.07 -8.74 8.67
C LEU A 48 0.77 -8.13 7.46
N ALA A 49 0.89 -6.81 7.39
CA ALA A 49 1.44 -6.12 6.22
C ALA A 49 2.92 -6.47 5.93
N ASN A 50 3.68 -6.89 6.95
CA ASN A 50 5.06 -7.34 6.83
C ASN A 50 5.27 -8.77 7.35
N HIS A 51 4.20 -9.53 7.56
CA HIS A 51 4.28 -10.90 8.08
C HIS A 51 5.01 -11.81 7.10
N VAL A 52 5.91 -12.67 7.62
CA VAL A 52 6.81 -13.50 6.80
C VAL A 52 6.03 -14.41 5.85
N GLN A 53 4.99 -15.09 6.34
CA GLN A 53 4.21 -16.01 5.49
C GLN A 53 3.47 -15.29 4.36
N VAL A 54 2.98 -14.07 4.60
CA VAL A 54 2.28 -13.29 3.56
C VAL A 54 3.27 -12.87 2.46
N LYS A 55 4.48 -12.45 2.83
CA LYS A 55 5.53 -12.10 1.88
C LYS A 55 5.96 -13.30 1.03
N GLU A 56 6.13 -14.47 1.65
CA GLU A 56 6.51 -15.68 0.91
C GLU A 56 5.38 -16.14 -0.02
N ALA A 57 4.12 -16.13 0.44
CA ALA A 57 2.97 -16.43 -0.41
C ALA A 57 2.87 -15.47 -1.61
N PHE A 58 3.15 -14.18 -1.41
CA PHE A 58 3.17 -13.21 -2.51
C PHE A 58 4.27 -13.53 -3.54
N LYS A 59 5.50 -13.83 -3.10
CA LYS A 59 6.59 -14.21 -4.02
C LYS A 59 6.25 -15.48 -4.79
N GLN A 60 5.76 -16.51 -4.11
CA GLN A 60 5.33 -17.77 -4.73
C GLN A 60 4.23 -17.54 -5.76
N GLY A 61 3.22 -16.73 -5.43
CA GLY A 61 2.16 -16.37 -6.35
C GLY A 61 2.66 -15.64 -7.59
N VAL A 62 3.65 -14.76 -7.45
CA VAL A 62 4.30 -14.09 -8.60
C VAL A 62 5.06 -15.10 -9.46
N ASP A 63 5.79 -16.04 -8.87
CA ASP A 63 6.53 -17.08 -9.60
C ASP A 63 5.58 -18.04 -10.35
N GLU A 64 4.41 -18.35 -9.76
CA GLU A 64 3.44 -19.30 -10.32
C GLU A 64 2.47 -18.66 -11.34
N TYR A 65 1.91 -17.48 -11.02
CA TYR A 65 0.84 -16.85 -11.80
C TYR A 65 1.29 -15.59 -12.57
N GLY A 66 2.51 -15.10 -12.34
CA GLY A 66 2.99 -13.84 -12.87
C GLY A 66 2.48 -12.62 -12.10
N ALA A 67 2.90 -11.43 -12.53
CA ALA A 67 2.63 -10.18 -11.82
C ALA A 67 1.22 -9.60 -12.03
N GLY A 68 0.45 -10.10 -13.00
CA GLY A 68 -0.88 -9.58 -13.30
C GLY A 68 -1.73 -10.57 -14.10
N SER A 69 -3.05 -10.46 -13.96
CA SER A 69 -4.02 -11.39 -14.56
C SER A 69 -4.18 -11.27 -16.08
N GLY A 70 -3.70 -10.17 -16.67
CA GLY A 70 -3.74 -9.92 -18.13
C GLY A 70 -5.11 -9.55 -18.72
N ALA A 71 -6.22 -9.79 -18.02
CA ALA A 71 -7.58 -9.45 -18.46
C ALA A 71 -8.57 -9.35 -17.28
N SER A 72 -9.83 -9.05 -17.57
CA SER A 72 -10.92 -9.14 -16.59
C SER A 72 -11.27 -10.60 -16.28
N HIS A 73 -11.88 -10.84 -15.11
CA HIS A 73 -12.29 -12.19 -14.67
C HIS A 73 -13.17 -12.90 -15.72
N LEU A 74 -14.10 -12.18 -16.35
CA LEU A 74 -15.06 -12.74 -17.30
C LEU A 74 -14.50 -13.04 -18.70
N VAL A 75 -13.25 -12.64 -19.00
CA VAL A 75 -12.62 -12.93 -20.29
C VAL A 75 -11.60 -14.06 -20.13
N SER A 76 -10.47 -13.76 -19.48
CA SER A 76 -9.39 -14.73 -19.26
C SER A 76 -8.54 -14.43 -18.02
N GLY A 77 -8.97 -13.49 -17.17
CA GLY A 77 -8.21 -13.00 -16.02
C GLY A 77 -8.51 -13.73 -14.71
N HIS A 78 -9.41 -14.71 -14.72
CA HIS A 78 -9.76 -15.46 -13.52
C HIS A 78 -8.81 -16.66 -13.33
N SER A 79 -7.75 -16.47 -12.54
CA SER A 79 -6.84 -17.54 -12.12
C SER A 79 -7.44 -18.45 -11.03
N ARG A 80 -6.79 -19.61 -10.82
CA ARG A 80 -7.09 -20.53 -9.72
C ARG A 80 -7.02 -19.87 -8.34
N ALA A 81 -6.01 -19.02 -8.12
CA ALA A 81 -5.85 -18.30 -6.87
C ALA A 81 -7.04 -17.38 -6.52
N HIS A 82 -7.76 -16.84 -7.53
CA HIS A 82 -8.99 -16.09 -7.26
C HIS A 82 -10.12 -17.02 -6.80
N HIS A 83 -10.33 -18.11 -7.53
CA HIS A 83 -11.39 -19.07 -7.23
C HIS A 83 -11.24 -19.63 -5.80
N GLU A 84 -10.03 -20.06 -5.43
CA GLU A 84 -9.74 -20.64 -4.12
C GLU A 84 -9.83 -19.61 -2.97
N LEU A 85 -9.73 -18.32 -3.26
CA LEU A 85 -9.94 -17.26 -2.27
C LEU A 85 -11.43 -16.93 -2.08
N GLU A 86 -12.25 -17.11 -3.12
CA GLU A 86 -13.69 -16.80 -3.11
C GLU A 86 -14.54 -17.91 -2.47
N ASP A 87 -14.10 -19.18 -2.58
CA ASP A 87 -14.75 -20.36 -1.99
C ASP A 87 -14.59 -20.43 -0.46
#